data_AF-A0A3M1N8U7-F1
#
_entry.id   AF-A0A3M1N8U7-F1
#
_cell.length_a   1.000
_cell.length_b   1.000
_cell.length_c   1.000
_cell.angle_alpha   90.00
_cell.angle_beta   90.00
_cell.angle_gamma   90.00
#
_symmetry.space_group_name_H-M   'P 1'
#
loop_
_entity.id
_entity.type
_entity.pdbx_description
1 polymer ?
#
loop_
_entity_poly.entity_id
_entity_poly.type
_entity_poly.pdbx_seq_one_letter_code
_entity_poly.pdbx_strand_id
1 'polypeptide(L)'
;MDELDRNRMEALYRIFDRFGLADMRAYYKTTIQKHRRAAAQVNLLRASASFLAGFSAALVGLIVQSVYVGNSTCLEPVAPDQLGACQFINGVILVLMVLAVVSPAIGGAFSTLADLYQWDRQVSLYKEALENLAIADARSPDPEMDDATYRAALKAYALGSLTVLYDESAQWGQMIRTPVQIEEFIRRSQERAQSVQLPTFKAPNQPQPRPTGDEGAIS
;
A
#
# COMPACT_ATOMS: atom_id res chain seq x y z
N MET A 1 12.89 10.43 -36.10
CA MET A 1 13.16 10.46 -34.65
C MET A 1 14.58 9.96 -34.51
N ASP A 2 15.50 10.81 -34.06
CA ASP A 2 16.89 10.37 -33.82
C ASP A 2 16.88 9.19 -32.86
N GLU A 3 17.58 8.12 -33.22
CA GLU A 3 17.77 7.01 -32.30
C GLU A 3 18.48 7.53 -31.05
N LEU A 4 17.84 7.34 -29.90
CA LEU A 4 18.47 7.60 -28.61
C LEU A 4 19.73 6.73 -28.51
N ASP A 5 20.88 7.41 -28.41
CA ASP A 5 22.16 6.79 -28.13
C ASP A 5 22.09 5.91 -26.87
N ARG A 6 22.79 4.77 -26.89
CA ARG A 6 22.80 3.77 -25.81
C ARG A 6 23.16 4.40 -24.47
N ASN A 7 24.18 5.27 -24.46
CA ASN A 7 24.61 5.99 -23.25
C ASN A 7 23.49 6.83 -22.65
N ARG A 8 22.63 7.43 -23.50
CA ARG A 8 21.51 8.25 -23.05
C ARG A 8 20.38 7.39 -22.48
N MET A 9 20.10 6.23 -23.07
CA MET A 9 19.12 5.29 -22.54
C MET A 9 19.55 4.72 -21.17
N GLU A 10 20.83 4.42 -21.01
CA GLU A 10 21.39 3.99 -19.72
C GLU A 10 21.34 5.10 -18.66
N ALA A 11 21.65 6.34 -19.04
CA ALA A 11 21.51 7.47 -18.13
C ALA A 11 20.05 7.67 -17.68
N LEU A 12 19.09 7.57 -18.62
CA LEU A 12 17.66 7.66 -18.31
C LEU A 12 17.21 6.52 -17.39
N TYR A 13 17.64 5.29 -17.65
CA TYR A 13 17.37 4.15 -16.77
C TYR A 13 17.86 4.40 -15.35
N ARG A 14 19.13 4.82 -15.19
CA ARG A 14 19.72 5.08 -13.86
C ARG A 14 19.01 6.20 -13.11
N ILE A 15 18.59 7.26 -13.82
CA ILE A 15 17.84 8.36 -13.20
C ILE A 15 16.46 7.86 -12.76
N PHE A 16 15.74 7.12 -13.61
CA PHE A 16 14.41 6.61 -13.30
C PHE A 16 14.42 5.59 -12.17
N ASP A 17 15.38 4.66 -12.19
CA ASP A 17 15.55 3.67 -11.12
C ASP A 17 15.85 4.34 -9.77
N ARG A 18 16.82 5.26 -9.74
CA ARG A 18 17.27 5.91 -8.50
C ARG A 18 16.25 6.89 -7.93
N PHE A 19 15.62 7.71 -8.76
CA PHE A 19 14.74 8.78 -8.28
C PHE A 19 13.26 8.43 -8.37
N GLY A 20 12.86 7.58 -9.32
CA GLY A 20 11.49 7.11 -9.43
C GLY A 20 11.25 5.92 -8.51
N LEU A 21 11.85 4.77 -8.85
CA LEU A 21 11.51 3.52 -8.17
C LEU A 21 12.06 3.41 -6.75
N ALA A 22 13.33 3.76 -6.53
CA ALA A 22 13.92 3.63 -5.20
C ALA A 22 13.22 4.55 -4.18
N ASP A 23 12.87 5.77 -4.58
CA ASP A 23 12.13 6.71 -3.73
C ASP A 23 10.73 6.19 -3.43
N MET A 24 10.00 5.70 -4.44
CA MET A 24 8.67 5.11 -4.24
C MET A 24 8.69 3.86 -3.36
N ARG A 25 9.67 2.98 -3.54
CA ARG A 25 9.85 1.81 -2.66
C ARG A 25 10.12 2.24 -1.22
N ALA A 26 10.95 3.25 -1.01
CA ALA A 26 11.25 3.78 0.32
C ALA A 26 10.01 4.43 0.96
N TYR A 27 9.26 5.19 0.18
CA TYR A 27 7.98 5.78 0.58
C TYR A 27 6.98 4.70 1.01
N TYR A 28 6.69 3.70 0.17
CA TYR A 28 5.73 2.64 0.51
C TYR A 28 6.14 1.87 1.76
N LYS A 29 7.42 1.50 1.90
CA LYS A 29 7.91 0.80 3.10
C LYS A 29 7.69 1.64 4.36
N THR A 30 8.00 2.94 4.31
CA THR A 30 7.83 3.86 5.43
C THR A 30 6.34 4.04 5.77
N THR A 31 5.49 4.22 4.77
CA THR A 31 4.05 4.40 4.92
C THR A 31 3.37 3.15 5.49
N ILE A 32 3.74 1.95 5.02
CA ILE A 32 3.28 0.68 5.58
C ILE A 32 3.62 0.58 7.07
N GLN A 33 4.86 0.93 7.46
CA GLN A 33 5.26 0.88 8.87
C GLN A 33 4.47 1.89 9.71
N LYS A 34 4.24 3.10 9.19
CA LYS A 34 3.44 4.13 9.86
C LYS A 34 1.99 3.66 10.09
N HIS A 35 1.34 3.12 9.06
CA HIS A 35 -0.03 2.61 9.18
C HIS A 35 -0.15 1.40 10.12
N ARG A 36 0.82 0.47 10.09
CA ARG A 36 0.88 -0.63 11.06
C ARG A 36 1.00 -0.15 12.50
N ARG A 37 1.85 0.85 12.75
CA ARG A 37 2.00 1.44 14.09
C ARG A 37 0.70 2.13 14.54
N ALA A 38 0.06 2.89 13.66
CA ALA A 38 -1.23 3.53 13.96
C ALA A 38 -2.32 2.50 14.28
N ALA A 39 -2.46 1.46 13.45
CA ALA A 39 -3.41 0.37 13.68
C ALA A 39 -3.14 -0.36 15.02
N ALA A 40 -1.87 -0.62 15.34
CA ALA A 40 -1.49 -1.23 16.61
C ALA A 40 -1.83 -0.34 17.82
N GLN A 41 -1.58 0.98 17.72
CA GLN A 41 -1.92 1.93 18.78
C GLN A 41 -3.44 2.00 19.03
N VAL A 42 -4.23 2.05 17.96
CA VAL A 42 -5.69 2.10 18.07
C VAL A 42 -6.25 0.80 18.66
N ASN A 43 -5.71 -0.36 18.24
CA ASN A 43 -6.08 -1.64 18.82
C ASN A 43 -5.70 -1.75 20.30
N LEU A 44 -4.53 -1.26 20.68
CA LEU A 44 -4.10 -1.21 22.08
C LEU A 44 -5.05 -0.33 22.90
N LEU A 45 -5.41 0.84 22.40
CA LEU A 45 -6.30 1.77 23.10
C LEU A 45 -7.70 1.18 23.28
N ARG A 46 -8.25 0.55 22.22
CA ARG A 46 -9.51 -0.18 22.28
C ARG A 46 -9.47 -1.31 23.31
N ALA A 47 -8.41 -2.13 23.30
CA ALA A 47 -8.24 -3.21 24.27
C ALA A 47 -8.12 -2.67 25.70
N SER A 48 -7.37 -1.59 25.91
CA SER A 48 -7.20 -0.98 27.22
C SER A 48 -8.49 -0.37 27.76
N ALA A 49 -9.31 0.24 26.88
CA ALA A 49 -10.61 0.79 27.25
C ALA A 49 -11.59 -0.32 27.65
N SER A 50 -11.65 -1.41 26.87
CA SER A 50 -12.50 -2.57 27.21
C SER A 50 -12.05 -3.25 28.50
N PHE A 51 -10.74 -3.37 28.71
CA PHE A 51 -10.19 -3.90 29.95
C PHE A 51 -10.56 -3.03 31.15
N LEU A 52 -10.36 -1.71 31.04
CA LEU A 52 -10.69 -0.76 32.11
C LEU A 52 -12.18 -0.78 32.45
N ALA A 53 -13.05 -0.90 31.45
CA ALA A 53 -14.49 -1.04 31.65
C ALA A 53 -14.84 -2.29 32.46
N GLY A 54 -14.36 -3.46 32.02
CA GLY A 54 -14.62 -4.74 32.68
C GLY A 54 -14.02 -4.81 34.08
N PHE A 55 -12.79 -4.30 34.26
CA PHE A 55 -12.12 -4.22 35.54
C PHE A 55 -12.87 -3.31 36.53
N SER A 56 -13.30 -2.13 36.08
CA SER A 56 -14.07 -1.19 36.91
C SER A 56 -15.41 -1.80 37.33
N ALA A 57 -16.13 -2.45 36.41
CA ALA A 57 -17.39 -3.12 36.72
C ALA A 57 -17.20 -4.26 37.74
N ALA A 58 -16.16 -5.07 37.58
CA ALA A 58 -15.83 -6.15 38.50
C ALA A 58 -15.49 -5.63 39.91
N LEU A 59 -14.68 -4.56 39.99
CA LEU A 59 -14.33 -3.94 41.27
C LEU A 59 -15.55 -3.34 41.96
N VAL A 60 -16.44 -2.65 41.24
CA VAL A 60 -17.69 -2.14 41.82
C VAL A 60 -18.53 -3.29 42.38
N GLY A 61 -18.70 -4.37 41.63
CA GLY A 61 -19.43 -5.55 42.11
C GLY A 61 -18.81 -6.13 43.39
N LEU A 62 -17.49 -6.24 43.46
CA LEU A 62 -16.77 -6.75 44.62
C LEU A 62 -16.89 -5.83 45.84
N ILE A 63 -16.78 -4.52 45.65
CA ILE A 63 -16.95 -3.53 46.74
C ILE A 63 -18.39 -3.57 47.25
N VAL A 64 -19.38 -3.57 46.36
CA VAL A 64 -20.79 -3.62 46.74
C VAL A 64 -21.10 -4.91 47.53
N GLN A 65 -20.62 -6.06 47.03
CA GLN A 65 -20.82 -7.34 47.71
C GLN A 65 -20.15 -7.39 49.09
N SER A 66 -18.91 -6.90 49.22
CA SER A 66 -18.18 -6.97 50.49
C SER A 66 -18.70 -5.98 51.54
N VAL A 67 -19.02 -4.74 51.15
CA VAL A 67 -19.37 -3.67 52.08
C VAL A 67 -20.85 -3.67 52.43
N TYR A 68 -21.74 -3.87 51.45
CA TYR A 68 -23.19 -3.73 51.65
C TYR A 68 -23.88 -5.06 51.91
N VAL A 69 -23.42 -6.15 51.27
CA VAL A 69 -24.07 -7.46 51.39
C VAL A 69 -23.42 -8.31 52.50
N GLY A 70 -22.08 -8.32 52.57
CA GLY A 70 -21.33 -9.18 53.49
C GLY A 70 -21.30 -8.66 54.94
N ASN A 71 -20.97 -7.39 55.15
CA ASN A 71 -20.71 -6.83 56.48
C ASN A 71 -21.64 -5.68 56.91
N SER A 72 -22.61 -5.28 56.07
CA SER A 72 -23.60 -4.22 56.33
C SER A 72 -23.06 -2.95 57.03
N THR A 73 -21.79 -2.60 56.82
CA THR A 73 -21.08 -1.56 57.59
C THR A 73 -21.47 -0.15 57.17
N CYS A 74 -21.96 0.00 55.94
CA CYS A 74 -22.48 1.27 55.42
C CYS A 74 -24.01 1.27 55.24
N LEU A 75 -24.74 0.34 55.87
CA LEU A 75 -26.19 0.36 55.96
C LEU A 75 -26.59 1.02 57.30
N GLU A 76 -27.58 1.91 57.26
CA GLU A 76 -27.98 2.71 58.43
C GLU A 76 -28.46 1.86 59.62
N PRO A 77 -28.23 2.30 60.88
CA PRO A 77 -27.54 3.54 61.27
C PRO A 77 -26.00 3.40 61.28
N VAL A 78 -25.31 4.30 60.57
CA VAL A 78 -23.84 4.31 60.48
C VAL A 78 -23.25 5.04 61.69
N ALA A 79 -22.27 4.43 62.35
CA ALA A 79 -21.58 5.05 63.48
C ALA A 79 -20.74 6.27 63.03
N PRO A 80 -20.65 7.34 63.83
CA PRO A 80 -20.02 8.60 63.43
C PRO A 80 -18.51 8.47 63.11
N ASP A 81 -17.84 7.48 63.68
CA ASP A 81 -16.44 7.11 63.39
C ASP A 81 -16.26 6.45 62.01
N GLN A 82 -17.32 5.88 61.43
CA GLN A 82 -17.28 5.19 60.13
C GLN A 82 -17.80 6.02 58.95
N LEU A 83 -18.39 7.20 59.22
CA LEU A 83 -18.99 8.05 58.20
C LEU A 83 -18.01 8.43 57.06
N GLY A 84 -16.76 8.78 57.42
CA GLY A 84 -15.74 9.16 56.44
C GLY A 84 -15.33 8.01 55.51
N ALA A 85 -15.27 6.79 56.02
CA ALA A 85 -14.93 5.60 55.23
C ALA A 85 -16.04 5.27 54.21
N CYS A 86 -17.31 5.31 54.64
CA CYS A 86 -18.44 5.09 53.75
C CYS A 86 -18.55 6.17 52.66
N GLN A 87 -18.28 7.44 52.98
CA GLN A 87 -18.23 8.51 51.97
C GLN A 87 -17.12 8.29 50.94
N PHE A 88 -15.93 7.89 51.38
CA PHE A 88 -14.82 7.58 50.46
C PHE A 88 -15.17 6.41 49.53
N ILE A 89 -15.73 5.32 50.07
CA ILE A 89 -16.14 4.15 49.29
C ILE A 89 -17.22 4.54 48.25
N ASN A 90 -18.23 5.32 48.65
CA ASN A 90 -19.24 5.84 47.72
C ASN A 90 -18.60 6.66 46.58
N GLY A 91 -17.61 7.51 46.90
CA GLY A 91 -16.85 8.27 45.91
C GLY A 91 -16.10 7.39 44.93
N VAL A 92 -15.42 6.34 45.41
CA VAL A 92 -14.72 5.37 44.57
C VAL A 92 -15.69 4.61 43.66
N ILE A 93 -16.83 4.15 44.19
CA ILE A 93 -17.87 3.47 43.41
C ILE A 93 -18.37 4.38 42.29
N LEU A 94 -18.64 5.65 42.56
CA LEU A 94 -19.12 6.61 41.56
C LEU A 94 -18.09 6.80 40.43
N VAL A 95 -16.81 6.97 40.77
CA VAL A 95 -15.74 7.09 39.77
C VAL A 95 -15.62 5.83 38.92
N LEU A 96 -15.64 4.64 39.54
CA LEU A 96 -15.57 3.37 38.82
C LEU A 96 -16.80 3.14 37.93
N MET A 97 -18.00 3.53 38.36
CA MET A 97 -19.20 3.47 37.53
C MET A 97 -19.07 4.39 36.31
N VAL A 98 -18.59 5.63 36.49
CA VAL A 98 -18.36 6.55 35.37
C VAL A 98 -17.35 5.95 34.39
N LEU A 99 -16.23 5.39 34.88
CA LEU A 99 -15.24 4.71 34.03
C LEU A 99 -15.83 3.51 33.28
N ALA A 100 -16.69 2.72 33.93
CA ALA A 100 -17.35 1.58 33.31
C ALA A 100 -18.28 1.99 32.17
N VAL A 101 -18.90 3.18 32.23
CA VAL A 101 -19.79 3.71 31.18
C VAL A 101 -19.02 4.44 30.07
N VAL A 102 -18.03 5.26 30.43
CA VAL A 102 -17.29 6.09 29.46
C VAL A 102 -16.28 5.28 28.66
N SER A 103 -15.61 4.30 29.27
CA SER A 103 -14.55 3.53 28.60
C SER A 103 -15.04 2.78 27.35
N PRO A 104 -16.21 2.09 27.36
CA PRO A 104 -16.76 1.49 26.14
C PRO A 104 -17.05 2.52 25.03
N ALA A 105 -17.51 3.72 25.38
CA ALA A 105 -17.77 4.78 24.39
C ALA A 105 -16.48 5.25 23.69
N ILE A 106 -15.41 5.44 24.46
CA ILE A 106 -14.07 5.73 23.93
C ILE A 106 -13.60 4.59 23.03
N GLY A 107 -13.73 3.33 23.48
CA GLY A 107 -13.39 2.15 22.67
C GLY A 107 -14.16 2.09 21.35
N GLY A 108 -15.45 2.44 21.37
CA GLY A 108 -16.28 2.55 20.17
C GLY A 108 -15.80 3.63 19.20
N ALA A 109 -15.46 4.83 19.69
CA ALA A 109 -14.93 5.91 18.86
C ALA A 109 -13.60 5.55 18.18
N PHE A 110 -12.74 4.80 18.85
CA PHE A 110 -11.51 4.30 18.23
C PHE A 110 -11.75 3.19 17.21
N SER A 111 -12.79 2.37 17.40
CA SER A 111 -13.23 1.41 16.40
C SER A 111 -13.70 2.12 15.13
N THR A 112 -14.54 3.14 15.26
CA THR A 112 -15.03 3.89 14.08
C THR A 112 -13.90 4.64 13.37
N LEU A 113 -12.90 5.16 14.10
CA LEU A 113 -11.69 5.71 13.50
C LEU A 113 -10.92 4.66 12.69
N ALA A 114 -10.78 3.44 13.21
CA ALA A 114 -10.13 2.35 12.49
C ALA A 114 -10.87 1.99 11.19
N ASP A 115 -12.20 1.93 11.27
CA ASP A 115 -13.05 1.62 10.13
C ASP A 115 -13.06 2.74 9.09
N LEU A 116 -12.98 4.00 9.52
CA LEU A 116 -12.92 5.16 8.63
C LEU A 116 -11.61 5.22 7.85
N TYR A 117 -10.47 5.03 8.55
CA TYR A 117 -9.16 5.13 7.91
C TYR A 117 -8.73 3.85 7.19
N GLN A 118 -9.34 2.70 7.50
CA GLN A 118 -9.06 1.42 6.86
C GLN A 118 -7.55 1.12 6.75
N TRP A 119 -6.77 1.34 7.81
CA TRP A 119 -5.31 1.21 7.77
C TRP A 119 -4.83 -0.14 7.23
N ASP A 120 -5.53 -1.23 7.56
CA ASP A 120 -5.20 -2.57 7.08
C ASP A 120 -5.37 -2.70 5.56
N ARG A 121 -6.44 -2.09 5.01
CA ARG A 121 -6.64 -2.00 3.56
C ARG A 121 -5.48 -1.24 2.91
N GLN A 122 -5.15 -0.06 3.43
CA GLN A 122 -4.04 0.76 2.89
C GLN A 122 -2.71 0.00 2.91
N VAL A 123 -2.42 -0.72 4.01
CA VAL A 123 -1.22 -1.56 4.12
C VAL A 123 -1.22 -2.66 3.06
N SER A 124 -2.37 -3.27 2.76
CA SER A 124 -2.48 -4.28 1.71
C SER A 124 -2.18 -3.70 0.33
N LEU A 125 -2.78 -2.55 -0.02
CA LEU A 125 -2.58 -1.90 -1.33
C LEU A 125 -1.10 -1.53 -1.54
N TYR A 126 -0.44 -0.95 -0.54
CA TYR A 126 0.98 -0.61 -0.66
C TYR A 126 1.90 -1.83 -0.76
N LYS A 127 1.55 -2.95 -0.14
CA LYS A 127 2.31 -4.20 -0.28
C LYS A 127 2.18 -4.77 -1.68
N GLU A 128 0.96 -4.80 -2.21
CA GLU A 128 0.69 -5.24 -3.56
C GLU A 128 1.42 -4.36 -4.59
N ALA A 129 1.41 -3.03 -4.38
CA ALA A 129 2.20 -2.12 -5.20
C ALA A 129 3.72 -2.39 -5.13
N LEU A 130 4.26 -2.67 -3.93
CA LEU A 130 5.67 -3.06 -3.78
C LEU A 130 6.00 -4.37 -4.49
N GLU A 131 5.11 -5.36 -4.41
CA GLU A 131 5.27 -6.65 -5.09
C GLU A 131 5.22 -6.48 -6.61
N ASN A 132 4.26 -5.72 -7.12
CA ASN A 132 4.15 -5.41 -8.54
C ASN A 132 5.35 -4.59 -9.05
N LEU A 133 5.86 -3.66 -8.24
CA LEU A 133 7.11 -2.95 -8.55
C LEU A 133 8.31 -3.89 -8.61
N ALA A 134 8.38 -4.93 -7.76
CA ALA A 134 9.43 -5.93 -7.82
C ALA A 134 9.31 -6.82 -9.08
N ILE A 135 8.09 -7.13 -9.51
CA ILE A 135 7.84 -7.84 -10.77
C ILE A 135 8.24 -6.97 -11.98
N ALA A 136 7.95 -5.68 -11.95
CA ALA A 136 8.41 -4.75 -12.98
C ALA A 136 9.94 -4.64 -13.00
N ASP A 137 10.57 -4.60 -11.82
CA ASP A 137 12.04 -4.58 -11.65
C ASP A 137 12.72 -5.80 -12.24
N ALA A 138 12.10 -6.98 -12.12
CA ALA A 138 12.62 -8.21 -12.71
C ALA A 138 12.70 -8.17 -14.26
N ARG A 139 12.09 -7.15 -14.89
CA ARG A 139 12.19 -6.88 -16.33
C ARG A 139 13.12 -5.71 -16.66
N SER A 140 13.96 -5.29 -15.72
CA SER A 140 14.96 -4.24 -15.94
C SER A 140 15.89 -4.60 -17.10
N PRO A 141 16.28 -3.64 -17.94
CA PRO A 141 17.17 -3.89 -19.05
C PRO A 141 18.59 -4.25 -18.56
N ASP A 142 19.18 -5.29 -19.14
CA ASP A 142 20.56 -5.71 -18.84
C ASP A 142 21.54 -4.98 -19.79
N PRO A 143 22.63 -4.38 -19.26
CA PRO A 143 23.64 -3.72 -20.09
C PRO A 143 24.27 -4.60 -21.18
N GLU A 144 24.21 -5.93 -21.06
CA GLU A 144 24.74 -6.85 -22.08
C GLU A 144 23.77 -7.11 -23.24
N MET A 145 22.51 -6.65 -23.14
CA MET A 145 21.53 -6.78 -24.23
C MET A 145 21.87 -5.90 -25.44
N ASP A 146 21.53 -6.39 -26.63
CA ASP A 146 21.58 -5.60 -27.86
C ASP A 146 20.70 -4.34 -27.75
N ASP A 147 21.02 -3.30 -28.53
CA ASP A 147 20.37 -1.99 -28.40
C ASP A 147 18.87 -2.01 -28.66
N ALA A 148 18.40 -2.87 -29.57
CA ALA A 148 16.97 -2.99 -29.86
C ALA A 148 16.24 -3.64 -28.67
N THR A 149 16.79 -4.74 -28.13
CA THR A 149 16.23 -5.42 -26.95
C THR A 149 16.30 -4.54 -25.70
N TYR A 150 17.42 -3.84 -25.48
CA TYR A 150 17.57 -2.91 -24.35
C TYR A 150 16.50 -1.81 -24.39
N ARG A 151 16.27 -1.22 -25.57
CA ARG A 151 15.22 -0.19 -25.76
C ARG A 151 13.83 -0.75 -25.48
N ALA A 152 13.54 -1.98 -25.94
CA ALA A 152 12.26 -2.64 -25.68
C ALA A 152 12.07 -2.97 -24.19
N ALA A 153 13.11 -3.49 -23.53
CA ALA A 153 13.11 -3.80 -22.09
C ALA A 153 12.96 -2.53 -21.25
N LEU A 154 13.70 -1.46 -21.56
CA LEU A 154 13.57 -0.16 -20.88
C LEU A 154 12.15 0.39 -20.99
N LYS A 155 11.53 0.30 -22.18
CA LYS A 155 10.14 0.72 -22.38
C LYS A 155 9.16 -0.15 -21.60
N ALA A 156 9.35 -1.47 -21.59
CA ALA A 156 8.51 -2.40 -20.83
C ALA A 156 8.63 -2.18 -19.32
N TYR A 157 9.83 -1.94 -18.81
CA TYR A 157 10.13 -1.60 -17.42
C TYR A 157 9.46 -0.28 -17.00
N ALA A 158 9.62 0.77 -17.80
CA ALA A 158 9.00 2.07 -17.53
C ALA A 158 7.47 2.02 -17.58
N LEU A 159 6.90 1.32 -18.58
CA LEU A 159 5.45 1.12 -18.68
C LEU A 159 4.92 0.27 -17.53
N GLY A 160 5.59 -0.83 -17.17
CA GLY A 160 5.20 -1.68 -16.05
C GLY A 160 5.18 -0.89 -14.74
N SER A 161 6.22 -0.10 -14.49
CA SER A 161 6.29 0.79 -13.33
C SER A 161 5.15 1.82 -13.32
N LEU A 162 4.88 2.45 -14.46
CA LEU A 162 3.79 3.44 -14.59
C LEU A 162 2.41 2.81 -14.39
N THR A 163 2.20 1.58 -14.87
CA THR A 163 0.96 0.82 -14.63
C THR A 163 0.74 0.59 -13.15
N VAL A 164 1.77 0.23 -12.38
CA VAL A 164 1.62 0.07 -10.91
C VAL A 164 1.16 1.36 -10.24
N LEU A 165 1.76 2.50 -10.62
CA LEU A 165 1.36 3.81 -10.07
C LEU A 165 -0.05 4.22 -10.49
N TYR A 166 -0.43 3.87 -11.71
CA TYR A 166 -1.76 4.09 -12.22
C TYR A 166 -2.79 3.26 -11.46
N ASP A 167 -2.54 1.97 -11.27
CA ASP A 167 -3.43 1.07 -10.54
C ASP A 167 -3.55 1.49 -9.08
N GLU A 168 -2.44 1.89 -8.46
CA GLU A 168 -2.45 2.44 -7.10
C GLU A 168 -3.34 3.69 -7.02
N SER A 169 -3.12 4.68 -7.89
CA SER A 169 -3.93 5.91 -7.91
C SER A 169 -5.41 5.69 -8.26
N ALA A 170 -5.73 4.64 -9.01
CA ALA A 170 -7.10 4.19 -9.23
C ALA A 170 -7.72 3.58 -7.95
N GLN A 171 -6.96 2.81 -7.19
CA GLN A 171 -7.41 2.20 -5.93
C GLN A 171 -7.68 3.23 -4.82
N TRP A 172 -6.99 4.38 -4.84
CA TRP A 172 -7.23 5.50 -3.92
C TRP A 172 -8.54 6.26 -4.18
N GLY A 173 -9.33 5.88 -5.18
CA GLY A 173 -10.67 6.43 -5.42
C GLY A 173 -10.69 7.85 -5.98
N GLN A 174 -9.55 8.37 -6.47
CA GLN A 174 -9.46 9.72 -7.05
C GLN A 174 -9.28 9.75 -8.58
N MET A 175 -8.97 8.65 -9.25
CA MET A 175 -9.11 8.62 -10.71
C MET A 175 -10.53 8.23 -11.11
N ILE A 176 -11.38 9.26 -11.21
CA ILE A 176 -12.56 9.25 -12.09
C ILE A 176 -12.04 9.19 -13.54
N ARG A 177 -11.47 8.07 -13.94
CA ARG A 177 -11.36 7.69 -15.34
C ARG A 177 -11.96 6.31 -15.46
N THR A 178 -13.07 6.26 -16.16
CA THR A 178 -13.78 5.03 -16.46
C THR A 178 -12.83 4.07 -17.19
N PRO A 179 -12.88 2.75 -16.91
CA PRO A 179 -12.00 1.73 -17.49
C PRO A 179 -11.92 1.79 -19.03
N VAL A 180 -12.98 2.30 -19.68
CA VAL A 180 -13.06 2.57 -21.12
C VAL A 180 -11.89 3.44 -21.64
N GLN A 181 -11.42 4.43 -20.88
CA GLN A 181 -10.31 5.30 -21.36
C GLN A 181 -8.96 4.58 -21.39
N ILE A 182 -8.79 3.56 -20.54
CA ILE A 182 -7.56 2.76 -20.45
C ILE A 182 -7.54 1.73 -21.58
N GLU A 183 -8.65 1.01 -21.78
CA GLU A 183 -8.79 0.07 -22.90
C GLU A 183 -8.60 0.79 -24.24
N GLU A 184 -9.17 1.99 -24.37
CA GLU A 184 -8.98 2.85 -25.55
C GLU A 184 -7.50 3.24 -25.75
N PHE A 185 -6.78 3.54 -24.66
CA PHE A 185 -5.36 3.87 -24.72
C PHE A 185 -4.48 2.67 -25.06
N ILE A 186 -4.74 1.50 -24.47
CA ILE A 186 -4.04 0.24 -24.76
C ILE A 186 -4.29 -0.16 -26.21
N ARG A 187 -5.55 -0.14 -26.64
CA ARG A 187 -5.94 -0.43 -28.03
C ARG A 187 -5.20 0.49 -29.00
N ARG A 188 -5.22 1.81 -28.79
CA ARG A 188 -4.49 2.77 -29.64
C ARG A 188 -2.98 2.55 -29.63
N SER A 189 -2.42 2.12 -28.50
CA SER A 189 -0.98 1.85 -28.39
C SER A 189 -0.59 0.55 -29.12
N GLN A 190 -1.43 -0.48 -29.05
CA GLN A 190 -1.27 -1.72 -29.81
C GLN A 190 -1.46 -1.50 -31.31
N GLU A 191 -2.48 -0.74 -31.71
CA GLU A 191 -2.70 -0.33 -33.11
C GLU A 191 -1.50 0.46 -33.65
N ARG A 192 -0.91 1.36 -32.85
CA ARG A 192 0.33 2.07 -33.23
C ARG A 192 1.52 1.13 -33.33
N ALA A 193 1.66 0.15 -32.44
CA ALA A 193 2.74 -0.81 -32.50
C ALA A 193 2.62 -1.75 -33.73
N GLN A 194 1.41 -2.17 -34.07
CA GLN A 194 1.14 -3.01 -35.25
C GLN A 194 1.26 -2.23 -36.57
N SER A 195 0.84 -0.97 -36.59
CA SER A 195 1.00 -0.11 -37.77
C SER A 195 2.44 0.37 -37.96
N VAL A 196 3.26 0.36 -36.91
CA VAL A 196 4.73 0.39 -37.02
C VAL A 196 5.24 -1.04 -37.24
N GLN A 197 4.70 -1.74 -38.24
CA GLN A 197 5.49 -2.74 -38.94
C GLN A 197 6.61 -1.95 -39.62
N LEU A 198 7.81 -1.98 -39.02
CA LEU A 198 9.03 -1.53 -39.67
C LEU A 198 9.02 -2.11 -41.09
N PRO A 199 9.16 -1.28 -42.15
CA PRO A 199 9.20 -1.81 -43.50
C PRO A 199 10.26 -2.90 -43.51
N THR A 200 9.85 -4.13 -43.79
CA THR A 200 10.78 -5.22 -44.01
C THR A 200 11.73 -4.71 -45.08
N PHE A 201 12.95 -4.37 -44.67
CA PHE A 201 13.94 -3.80 -45.56
C PHE A 201 14.22 -4.90 -46.58
N LYS A 202 13.53 -4.87 -47.71
CA LYS A 202 13.78 -5.76 -48.83
C LYS A 202 15.17 -5.34 -49.28
N ALA A 203 16.18 -6.10 -48.84
CA ALA A 203 17.57 -5.80 -49.14
C ALA A 203 17.64 -5.49 -50.64
N PRO A 204 18.17 -4.32 -51.03
CA PRO A 204 18.27 -3.97 -52.44
C PRO A 204 18.98 -5.11 -53.14
N ASN A 205 18.34 -5.61 -54.21
CA ASN A 205 18.73 -6.79 -54.98
C ASN A 205 20.23 -7.08 -54.86
N GLN A 206 20.58 -8.26 -54.34
CA GLN A 206 21.94 -8.77 -54.47
C GLN A 206 22.40 -8.54 -55.92
N PRO A 207 23.60 -7.99 -56.14
CA PRO A 207 24.10 -7.73 -57.47
C PRO A 207 24.02 -9.01 -58.28
N GLN A 208 23.30 -8.95 -59.41
CA GLN A 208 23.22 -10.06 -60.34
C GLN A 208 24.66 -10.51 -60.68
N PRO A 209 24.96 -11.81 -60.62
CA PRO A 209 26.27 -12.31 -61.01
C PRO A 209 26.57 -11.86 -62.44
N ARG A 210 27.69 -11.17 -62.59
CA ARG A 210 28.17 -10.62 -63.86
C ARG A 210 28.25 -11.79 -64.86
N PRO A 211 27.60 -11.72 -66.04
CA PRO A 211 27.71 -12.79 -67.03
C PRO A 211 29.17 -12.92 -67.44
N THR A 212 29.76 -14.07 -67.12
CA THR A 212 31.05 -14.52 -67.65
C THR A 212 30.83 -14.85 -69.12
N GLY A 213 31.18 -13.91 -69.99
CA GLY A 213 31.28 -14.15 -71.42
C GLY A 213 32.49 -15.03 -71.75
N ASP A 214 32.30 -15.84 -72.78
CA ASP A 214 33.28 -16.43 -73.69
C ASP A 214 34.35 -17.40 -73.15
N GLU A 215 33.99 -18.69 -73.17
CA GLU A 215 34.85 -19.74 -73.73
C GLU A 215 34.08 -20.27 -74.95
N GLY A 216 34.51 -20.08 -76.20
CA GLY A 216 35.77 -20.56 -76.74
C GLY A 216 35.47 -21.65 -77.76
N ALA A 217 34.91 -21.28 -78.92
CA ALA A 217 34.83 -22.17 -80.08
C ALA A 217 36.08 -21.98 -80.95
N ILE A 218 37.09 -22.81 -80.70
CA ILE A 218 38.17 -23.07 -81.67
C ILE A 218 38.32 -24.58 -81.76
N SER A 219 37.81 -25.13 -82.87
CA SER A 219 38.33 -26.26 -83.68
C SER A 219 37.18 -27.04 -84.31
#